data_AF-D3BM41-F1
#
_entry.id   AF-D3BM41-F1
#
_cell.length_a   1.000
_cell.length_b   1.000
_cell.length_c   1.000
_cell.angle_alpha   90.00
_cell.angle_beta   90.00
_cell.angle_gamma   90.00
#
_symmetry.space_group_name_H-M   'P 1'
#
loop_
_entity.id
_entity.type
_entity.pdbx_description
1 polymer ?
#
loop_
_entity_poly.entity_id
_entity_poly.type
_entity_poly.pdbx_seq_one_letter_code
_entity_poly.pdbx_strand_id
1 'polypeptide(L)'
;MVVDIQGVKIDKGYLLTDPAIHCTYVRRFGATNLGKPGMIKFFDTHECNKHCRELKLVKPSFDIPTKTTSHSTTKSPNTISPINLI
;
A
#
# COMPACT_ATOMS: atom_id res chain seq x y z
N MET A 1 7.85 -3.51 -0.92
CA MET A 1 8.44 -3.02 0.33
C MET A 1 8.10 -4.01 1.43
N VAL A 2 9.11 -4.54 2.10
CA VAL A 2 8.92 -5.44 3.24
C VAL A 2 8.83 -4.57 4.49
N VAL A 3 7.79 -4.78 5.30
CA VAL A 3 7.52 -4.09 6.57
C VAL A 3 7.05 -5.09 7.61
N ASP A 4 6.63 -4.59 8.78
CA ASP A 4 6.29 -5.41 9.94
C ASP A 4 7.47 -6.28 10.38
N ILE A 5 8.63 -5.62 10.57
CA ILE A 5 9.86 -6.27 10.99
C ILE A 5 9.74 -6.60 12.48
N GLN A 6 9.38 -7.85 12.77
CA GLN A 6 9.15 -8.35 14.12
C GLN A 6 9.89 -9.67 14.36
N GLY A 7 10.22 -9.97 15.62
CA GLY A 7 10.96 -11.15 16.01
C GLY A 7 11.86 -10.90 17.21
N VAL A 8 12.94 -11.68 17.32
CA VAL A 8 13.84 -11.67 18.48
C VAL A 8 15.28 -11.33 18.09
N LYS A 9 15.95 -10.56 18.95
CA LYS A 9 17.39 -10.36 18.87
C LYS A 9 18.10 -11.59 19.45
N ILE A 10 19.08 -12.10 18.72
CA ILE A 10 19.95 -13.21 19.11
C ILE A 10 21.41 -12.75 19.02
N ASP A 11 22.35 -13.52 19.56
CA ASP A 11 23.77 -13.13 19.60
C ASP A 11 24.36 -12.83 18.21
N LYS A 12 23.85 -13.51 17.17
CA LYS A 12 24.29 -13.35 15.77
C LYS A 12 23.49 -12.33 14.97
N GLY A 13 22.51 -11.65 15.54
CA GLY A 13 21.67 -10.68 14.83
C GLY A 13 20.19 -10.74 15.22
N TYR A 14 19.30 -10.77 14.23
CA TYR A 14 17.86 -10.79 14.46
C TYR A 14 17.24 -11.99 13.74
N LEU A 15 16.44 -12.77 14.46
CA LEU A 15 15.57 -13.80 13.90
C LEU A 15 14.18 -13.21 13.73
N LEU A 16 13.79 -12.95 12.48
CA LEU A 16 12.55 -12.27 12.14
C LEU A 16 11.48 -13.27 11.69
N THR A 17 10.22 -12.93 11.94
CA THR A 17 9.05 -13.74 11.56
C THR A 17 7.92 -12.86 11.04
N ASP A 18 6.99 -13.46 10.30
CA ASP A 18 5.71 -12.88 9.87
C ASP A 18 5.81 -11.47 9.24
N PRO A 19 6.62 -11.27 8.18
CA PRO A 19 6.71 -9.98 7.52
C PRO A 19 5.45 -9.65 6.72
N ALA A 20 5.14 -8.36 6.59
CA ALA A 20 4.14 -7.87 5.65
C ALA A 20 4.82 -7.33 4.39
N ILE A 21 4.20 -7.53 3.22
CA ILE A 21 4.73 -7.06 1.94
C ILE A 21 3.73 -6.11 1.28
N HIS A 22 4.12 -4.83 1.16
CA HIS A 22 3.40 -3.86 0.34
C HIS A 22 3.94 -3.86 -1.10
N CYS A 23 3.07 -4.01 -2.09
CA CYS A 23 3.46 -3.94 -3.50
C CYS A 23 2.35 -3.36 -4.40
N THR A 24 2.67 -3.01 -5.64
CA THR A 24 1.72 -2.42 -6.59
C THR A 24 0.59 -3.38 -6.99
N TYR A 25 0.80 -4.69 -6.87
CA TYR A 25 -0.22 -5.72 -7.13
C TYR A 25 -0.95 -6.09 -5.84
N VAL A 26 -1.97 -5.31 -5.47
CA VAL A 26 -2.66 -5.37 -4.16
C VAL A 26 -3.25 -6.73 -3.77
N ARG A 27 -3.52 -7.63 -4.73
CA ARG A 27 -4.03 -8.98 -4.45
C ARG A 27 -2.96 -10.01 -4.07
N ARG A 28 -1.68 -9.65 -4.19
CA ARG A 28 -0.56 -10.52 -3.75
C ARG A 28 -0.30 -10.34 -2.26
N PHE A 29 0.24 -11.36 -1.60
CA PHE A 29 0.75 -11.30 -0.22
C PHE A 29 -0.30 -11.07 0.88
N GLY A 30 -1.56 -11.38 0.59
CA GLY A 30 -2.63 -11.40 1.60
C GLY A 30 -3.09 -10.01 2.05
N ALA A 31 -3.90 -10.00 3.11
CA ALA A 31 -4.59 -8.79 3.58
C ALA A 31 -3.65 -7.71 4.13
N THR A 32 -2.41 -8.07 4.51
CA THR A 32 -1.41 -7.12 5.00
C THR A 32 -0.75 -6.31 3.87
N ASN A 33 -1.04 -6.64 2.59
CA ASN A 33 -0.60 -5.83 1.46
C ASN A 33 -1.48 -4.59 1.25
N LEU A 34 -1.08 -3.47 1.85
CA LEU A 34 -1.75 -2.18 1.72
C LEU A 34 -1.32 -1.37 0.48
N GLY A 35 -0.55 -1.97 -0.43
CA GLY A 35 -0.10 -1.35 -1.67
C GLY A 35 0.62 -0.02 -1.52
N LYS A 36 0.44 0.88 -2.50
CA LYS A 36 1.03 2.23 -2.51
C LYS A 36 0.63 3.05 -1.26
N PRO A 37 -0.63 3.03 -0.76
CA PRO A 37 -0.99 3.68 0.49
C PRO A 37 -0.13 3.24 1.69
N GLY A 38 0.11 1.93 1.85
CA GLY A 38 1.00 1.43 2.91
C GLY A 38 2.45 1.89 2.75
N MET A 39 2.94 1.96 1.50
CA MET A 39 4.27 2.50 1.20
C MET A 39 4.40 3.97 1.59
N ILE A 40 3.41 4.80 1.22
CA ILE A 40 3.37 6.22 1.62
C ILE A 40 3.39 6.33 3.15
N LYS A 41 2.52 5.57 3.84
CA LYS A 41 2.41 5.63 5.30
C LYS A 41 3.71 5.28 6.02
N PHE A 42 4.48 4.31 5.52
CA PHE A 42 5.81 4.01 6.05
C PHE A 42 6.76 5.21 5.92
N PHE A 43 6.77 5.85 4.74
CA PHE A 43 7.68 6.96 4.48
C PHE A 43 7.25 8.27 5.14
N ASP A 44 5.98 8.45 5.51
CA ASP A 44 5.51 9.61 6.30
C ASP A 44 6.27 9.75 7.62
N THR A 45 6.65 8.63 8.24
CA THR A 45 7.36 8.59 9.53
C THR A 45 8.82 8.13 9.41
N HIS A 46 9.27 7.75 8.21
CA HIS A 46 10.65 7.29 8.03
C HIS A 46 11.64 8.45 8.01
N GLU A 47 12.56 8.42 8.99
CA GLU A 47 13.77 9.21 9.01
C GLU A 47 14.97 8.36 8.58
N CYS A 48 15.64 8.76 7.48
CA CYS A 48 16.82 8.05 7.00
C CYS A 48 17.91 8.03 8.09
N ASN A 49 18.45 6.86 8.39
CA ASN A 49 19.55 6.70 9.35
C ASN A 49 20.92 6.60 8.65
N LYS A 50 21.98 6.33 9.44
CA LYS A 50 23.35 6.18 8.95
C LYS A 50 23.45 5.14 7.82
N HIS A 51 22.78 4.01 7.96
CA HIS A 51 22.81 2.94 6.96
C HIS A 51 22.11 3.33 5.67
N CYS A 52 20.98 4.05 5.74
CA CYS A 52 20.32 4.58 4.54
C CYS A 52 21.28 5.47 3.72
N ARG A 53 22.04 6.32 4.41
CA ARG A 53 23.02 7.24 3.78
C ARG A 53 24.24 6.50 3.22
N GLU A 54 24.78 5.54 3.95
CA GLU A 54 25.90 4.70 3.50
C GLU A 54 25.53 3.89 2.25
N LEU A 55 24.30 3.38 2.21
CA LEU A 55 23.74 2.70 1.05
C LEU A 55 23.28 3.64 -0.07
N LYS A 56 23.41 4.97 0.12
CA LYS A 56 23.00 6.02 -0.84
C LYS A 56 21.54 5.87 -1.30
N LEU A 57 20.66 5.46 -0.39
CA LEU A 57 19.24 5.29 -0.69
C LEU A 57 18.55 6.66 -0.80
N VAL A 58 17.65 6.77 -1.76
CA VAL A 58 16.83 7.96 -1.99
C VAL A 58 15.42 7.71 -1.47
N LYS A 59 14.88 8.65 -0.69
CA LYS A 59 13.49 8.59 -0.25
C LYS A 59 12.58 8.76 -1.49
N PRO A 60 11.65 7.83 -1.75
CA PRO A 60 10.77 7.94 -2.91
C PRO A 60 9.87 9.17 -2.77
N SER A 61 9.71 9.90 -3.87
CA SER A 61 8.64 10.88 -3.99
C SER A 61 7.37 10.15 -4.37
N PHE A 62 6.30 10.40 -3.63
CA PHE A 62 4.97 9.96 -4.01
C PHE A 62 4.20 11.19 -4.49
N ASP A 63 3.77 11.18 -5.75
CA ASP A 63 2.82 12.18 -6.21
C ASP A 63 1.58 12.09 -5.32
N ILE A 64 1.28 13.18 -4.61
CA ILE A 64 0.04 13.32 -3.87
C ILE A 64 -1.06 13.34 -4.94
N PRO A 65 -2.02 12.39 -4.93
CA PRO A 65 -3.20 12.54 -5.75
C PRO A 65 -3.93 13.78 -5.24
N THR A 66 -3.85 14.88 -5.97
CA THR A 66 -4.71 16.04 -5.73
C THR A 66 -6.15 15.53 -5.79
N LYS A 67 -6.92 15.75 -4.72
CA LYS A 67 -8.35 15.46 -4.73
C LYS A 67 -8.99 16.22 -5.90
N THR A 68 -9.78 15.48 -6.68
CA THR A 68 -10.85 15.93 -7.61
C THR A 68 -10.52 15.85 -9.10
N THR A 69 -10.66 14.65 -9.65
CA THR A 69 -11.49 14.53 -10.86
C THR A 69 -12.85 14.08 -10.37
N SER A 70 -13.80 15.02 -10.35
CA SER A 70 -15.21 14.73 -10.48
C SER A 70 -15.41 13.63 -11.52
N HIS A 71 -15.70 12.41 -11.08
CA HIS A 71 -16.52 11.55 -11.92
C HIS A 71 -17.90 12.19 -11.96
N SER A 72 -18.08 12.98 -13.01
CA SER A 72 -19.37 13.28 -13.60
C SER A 72 -20.29 12.09 -13.45
N THR A 73 -21.45 12.36 -12.86
CA THR A 73 -22.66 11.58 -13.06
C THR A 73 -22.89 11.42 -14.56
N THR A 74 -22.44 10.32 -15.16
CA THR A 74 -23.13 9.75 -16.31
C THR A 74 -24.37 9.08 -15.75
N LYS A 75 -25.51 9.78 -15.85
CA LYS A 75 -26.84 9.19 -15.73
C LYS A 75 -26.89 7.94 -16.63
N SER A 76 -27.02 6.76 -16.03
CA SER A 76 -27.68 5.63 -16.66
C SER A 76 -28.96 5.36 -15.88
N PRO A 77 -30.14 5.80 -16.37
CA PRO A 77 -31.38 5.18 -15.93
C PRO A 77 -31.50 3.84 -16.66
N ASN A 78 -31.12 2.77 -15.95
CA ASN A 78 -31.53 1.42 -16.31
C ASN A 78 -33.04 1.40 -16.53
N THR A 79 -33.46 1.19 -17.78
CA THR A 79 -34.86 0.93 -18.11
C THR A 79 -35.14 -0.51 -17.68
N ILE A 80 -35.90 -0.68 -16.60
CA ILE A 80 -36.42 -1.97 -16.18
C ILE A 80 -37.55 -2.32 -17.16
N SER A 81 -37.35 -3.31 -18.01
CA SER A 81 -38.45 -3.94 -18.74
C SER A 81 -39.35 -4.68 -17.73
N PRO A 82 -40.67 -4.51 -17.75
CA PRO A 82 -41.55 -5.25 -16.86
C PRO A 82 -41.56 -6.73 -17.27
N ILE A 83 -41.24 -7.61 -16.31
CA ILE A 83 -41.57 -9.04 -16.41
C ILE A 83 -43.09 -9.11 -16.31
N ASN A 84 -43.74 -9.44 -17.43
CA ASN A 84 -45.15 -9.79 -17.44
C ASN A 84 -45.34 -11.10 -16.65
N LEU A 85 -46.18 -11.00 -15.63
CA LEU A 85 -46.72 -12.12 -14.88
C LEU A 85 -47.88 -12.73 -15.70
N ILE A 86 -47.65 -13.91 -16.28
CA ILE A 86 -48.69 -14.90 -16.61
C ILE A 86 -48.09 -16.28 -16.34
#